data_AF-A0A520UQ83-F1
#
_entry.id   AF-A0A520UQ83-F1
#
_cell.length_a   1.000
_cell.length_b   1.000
_cell.length_c   1.000
_cell.angle_alpha   90.00
_cell.angle_beta   90.00
_cell.angle_gamma   90.00
#
_symmetry.space_group_name_H-M   'P 1'
#
loop_
_entity.id
_entity.type
_entity.pdbx_description
1 polymer ?
#
loop_
_entity_poly.entity_id
_entity_poly.type
_entity_poly.pdbx_seq_one_letter_code
_entity_poly.pdbx_strand_id
1 'polypeptide(L)'
;KIVHSGILELDEDDKGLKYKIRISEHVKNIVRNDSISVKLGLAVSSSISNSVNTDVKTTDVMKYIPLATAINPLGTVLIGPNPEPENFDKRMRLEIYYTEINN
;
A
#
# COMPACT_ATOMS: atom_id res chain seq x y z
N LYS A 1 8.07 -8.61 -8.40
CA LYS A 1 6.70 -8.75 -8.97
C LYS A 1 5.85 -7.65 -8.39
N ILE A 2 5.31 -6.75 -9.21
CA ILE A 2 4.44 -5.68 -8.70
C ILE A 2 3.07 -6.31 -8.46
N VAL A 3 2.55 -6.14 -7.24
CA VAL A 3 1.25 -6.68 -6.87
C VAL A 3 0.23 -5.57 -7.10
N HIS A 4 -0.59 -5.77 -8.12
CA HIS A 4 -1.71 -4.92 -8.44
C HIS A 4 -2.98 -5.69 -8.03
N SER A 5 -3.92 -5.04 -7.33
CA SER A 5 -5.36 -5.40 -7.29
C SER A 5 -6.12 -4.77 -6.11
N GLY A 6 -5.76 -3.56 -5.68
CA GLY A 6 -6.71 -2.71 -4.96
C GLY A 6 -7.41 -1.83 -5.97
N ILE A 7 -8.51 -2.29 -6.55
CA ILE A 7 -9.44 -1.38 -7.27
C ILE A 7 -10.16 -0.56 -6.19
N LEU A 8 -10.46 0.71 -6.49
CA LEU A 8 -11.25 1.54 -5.60
C LEU A 8 -12.65 0.94 -5.49
N GLU A 9 -13.03 0.50 -4.29
CA GLU A 9 -14.41 0.17 -3.97
C GLU A 9 -15.17 1.48 -3.75
N LEU A 10 -16.36 1.60 -4.34
CA LEU A 10 -17.24 2.77 -4.20
C LEU A 10 -18.34 2.48 -3.18
N ASP A 11 -18.87 3.53 -2.55
CA ASP A 11 -20.08 3.47 -1.72
C ASP A 11 -21.36 3.55 -2.58
N GLU A 12 -22.53 3.59 -1.93
CA GLU A 12 -23.83 3.68 -2.60
C GLU A 12 -24.04 5.01 -3.36
N ASP A 13 -23.23 6.04 -3.08
CA ASP A 13 -23.25 7.36 -3.71
C ASP A 13 -22.17 7.51 -4.81
N ASP A 14 -21.56 6.41 -5.27
CA ASP A 14 -20.42 6.41 -6.21
C ASP A 14 -19.15 7.14 -5.70
N LYS A 15 -18.98 7.30 -4.38
CA LYS A 15 -17.77 7.91 -3.79
C LYS A 15 -16.77 6.84 -3.39
N GLY A 16 -15.48 7.19 -3.48
CA GLY A 16 -14.38 6.30 -3.12
C GLY A 16 -14.41 5.87 -1.65
N LEU A 17 -14.64 4.58 -1.39
CA LEU A 17 -14.77 4.02 -0.05
C LEU A 17 -13.44 3.44 0.46
N LYS A 18 -12.86 2.47 -0.26
CA LYS A 18 -11.61 1.80 0.19
C LYS A 18 -10.86 1.10 -0.93
N TYR A 19 -9.60 0.77 -0.65
CA TYR A 19 -8.77 -0.11 -1.48
C TYR A 19 -8.42 -1.39 -0.71
N LYS A 20 -8.43 -2.54 -1.38
CA LYS A 20 -8.03 -3.84 -0.80
C LYS A 20 -6.84 -4.42 -1.54
N ILE A 21 -5.69 -4.55 -0.87
CA ILE A 21 -4.46 -5.11 -1.46
C ILE A 21 -4.01 -6.39 -0.74
N ARG A 22 -3.42 -7.33 -1.49
CA ARG A 22 -2.87 -8.59 -0.94
C ARG A 22 -1.34 -8.54 -0.96
N ILE A 23 -0.70 -8.55 0.20
CA ILE A 23 0.77 -8.48 0.33
C ILE A 23 1.40 -9.80 0.81
N SER A 24 0.72 -10.93 0.63
CA SER A 24 1.12 -12.23 1.19
C SER A 24 2.55 -12.65 0.85
N GLU A 25 3.04 -12.36 -0.35
CA GLU A 25 4.43 -12.70 -0.73
C GLU A 25 5.45 -11.88 0.04
N HIS A 26 5.18 -10.58 0.20
CA HIS A 26 6.05 -9.69 0.95
C HIS A 26 6.14 -10.11 2.42
N VAL A 27 5.00 -10.40 3.05
CA VAL A 27 4.95 -10.87 4.44
C VAL A 27 5.67 -12.21 4.60
N LYS A 28 5.44 -13.18 3.69
CA LYS A 28 6.16 -14.46 3.71
C LYS A 28 7.68 -14.27 3.61
N ASN A 29 8.13 -13.35 2.76
CA ASN A 29 9.55 -13.07 2.59
C ASN A 29 10.17 -12.49 3.87
N ILE A 30 9.49 -11.55 4.54
CA ILE A 30 9.93 -10.99 5.82
C ILE A 30 10.10 -12.11 6.86
N VAL A 31 9.08 -12.95 7.02
CA VAL A 31 9.08 -14.02 8.03
C VAL A 31 10.14 -15.10 7.75
N ARG A 32 10.31 -15.51 6.49
CA ARG A 32 11.19 -16.63 6.13
C ARG A 32 12.67 -16.26 6.11
N ASN A 33 12.98 -15.04 5.66
CA ASN A 33 14.35 -14.63 5.37
C ASN A 33 14.88 -13.60 6.37
N ASP A 34 14.20 -13.41 7.51
CA ASP A 34 14.45 -12.35 8.50
C ASP A 34 14.76 -11.01 7.81
N SER A 35 14.02 -10.74 6.73
CA SER A 35 14.41 -9.70 5.78
C SER A 35 14.17 -8.33 6.38
N ILE A 36 15.19 -7.48 6.25
CA ILE A 36 15.19 -6.05 6.56
C ILE A 36 13.85 -5.43 6.14
N SER A 37 13.21 -4.71 7.09
CA SER A 37 11.95 -3.98 6.89
C SER A 37 12.14 -2.88 5.84
N VAL A 38 12.02 -3.24 4.56
CA VAL A 38 12.05 -2.28 3.46
C VAL A 38 10.76 -1.47 3.48
N LYS A 39 10.89 -0.14 3.38
CA LYS A 39 9.73 0.75 3.33
C LYS A 39 8.89 0.43 2.08
N LEU A 40 7.60 0.17 2.30
CA LEU A 40 6.64 0.01 1.22
C LEU A 40 6.12 1.39 0.79
N GLY A 41 6.21 1.67 -0.52
CA GLY A 41 5.55 2.81 -1.14
C GLY A 41 4.24 2.39 -1.79
N LEU A 42 3.15 3.12 -1.53
CA LEU A 42 1.89 2.97 -2.23
C LEU A 42 1.66 4.17 -3.15
N ALA A 43 1.23 3.90 -4.38
CA ALA A 43 0.89 4.91 -5.36
C ALA A 43 -0.42 4.53 -6.05
N VAL A 44 -1.22 5.54 -6.36
CA VAL A 44 -2.42 5.38 -7.19
C VAL A 44 -2.01 5.45 -8.66
N SER A 45 -2.59 4.59 -9.49
CA SER A 45 -2.38 4.59 -10.94
C SER A 45 -3.71 4.54 -11.66
N SER A 46 -3.83 5.30 -12.75
CA SER A 46 -4.96 5.24 -13.67
C SER A 46 -4.94 3.99 -14.55
N SER A 47 -3.78 3.33 -14.70
CA SER A 47 -3.65 2.09 -15.44
C SER A 47 -2.67 1.12 -14.81
N ILE A 48 -3.10 -0.12 -14.61
CA ILE A 48 -2.24 -1.21 -14.13
C ILE A 48 -1.14 -1.60 -15.12
N SER A 49 -1.29 -1.26 -16.40
CA SER A 49 -0.25 -1.52 -17.42
C SER A 49 0.97 -0.63 -17.22
N ASN A 50 0.79 0.55 -16.60
CA ASN A 50 1.86 1.49 -16.38
C ASN A 50 2.54 1.24 -15.03
N SER A 51 3.48 0.29 -15.06
CA SER A 51 4.25 -0.15 -13.89
C SER A 51 5.72 0.31 -13.91
N VAL A 52 6.03 1.24 -14.82
CA VAL A 52 7.38 1.76 -15.04
C VAL A 52 7.68 2.86 -14.02
N ASN A 53 8.93 2.90 -13.56
CA ASN A 53 9.43 3.98 -12.71
C ASN A 53 10.12 5.06 -13.57
N THR A 54 10.07 6.30 -13.13
CA THR A 54 10.80 7.43 -13.72
C THR A 54 11.74 8.04 -12.69
N ASP A 55 12.85 8.61 -13.17
CA ASP A 55 13.74 9.43 -12.36
C ASP A 55 13.06 10.74 -11.96
N VAL A 56 13.41 11.26 -10.78
CA VAL A 56 13.02 12.61 -10.35
C VAL A 56 14.17 13.60 -10.49
N LYS A 57 13.83 14.84 -10.83
CA LYS A 57 14.81 15.93 -11.02
C LYS A 57 15.51 16.32 -9.72
N THR A 58 14.81 16.28 -8.59
CA THR A 58 15.34 16.55 -7.25
C THR A 58 15.40 15.24 -6.48
N THR A 59 16.61 14.81 -6.11
CA THR A 59 16.86 13.46 -5.59
C THR A 59 17.05 13.39 -4.07
N ASP A 60 16.75 14.47 -3.35
CA ASP A 60 17.04 14.59 -1.90
C ASP A 60 16.24 13.60 -1.05
N VAL A 61 15.05 13.19 -1.52
CA VAL A 61 14.13 12.29 -0.78
C VAL A 61 14.06 10.90 -1.40
N MET A 62 13.94 10.82 -2.72
CA MET A 62 13.94 9.56 -3.48
C MET A 62 14.55 9.76 -4.87
N LYS A 63 15.10 8.69 -5.45
CA LYS A 63 15.68 8.71 -6.80
C LYS A 63 14.67 8.35 -7.90
N TYR A 64 13.74 7.47 -7.59
CA TYR A 64 12.74 6.95 -8.52
C TYR A 64 11.34 7.06 -7.92
N ILE A 65 10.37 7.35 -8.78
CA ILE A 65 8.94 7.26 -8.46
C ILE A 65 8.21 6.44 -9.52
N PRO A 66 7.07 5.82 -9.20
CA PRO A 66 6.19 5.27 -10.23
C PRO A 66 5.78 6.38 -11.20
N LEU A 67 5.89 6.14 -12.52
CA LEU A 67 5.47 7.10 -13.55
C LEU A 67 4.01 7.53 -13.37
N ALA A 68 3.18 6.61 -12.89
CA ALA A 68 1.79 6.86 -12.54
C ALA A 68 1.59 8.03 -11.57
N THR A 69 2.49 8.22 -10.59
CA THR A 69 2.42 9.32 -9.61
C THR A 69 2.72 10.67 -10.23
N ALA A 70 3.57 10.71 -11.28
CA ALA A 70 3.83 11.96 -12.01
C ALA A 70 2.64 12.39 -12.87
N ILE A 71 1.90 11.41 -13.42
CA ILE A 71 0.72 11.65 -14.26
C ILE A 71 -0.52 11.91 -13.40
N ASN A 72 -0.63 11.25 -12.26
CA ASN A 72 -1.73 11.37 -11.32
C ASN A 72 -1.18 11.64 -9.90
N PRO A 73 -1.14 12.92 -9.48
CA PRO A 73 -0.52 13.30 -8.20
C PRO A 73 -1.37 12.94 -6.98
N LEU A 74 -2.49 12.22 -7.16
CA LEU A 74 -3.31 11.77 -6.04
C LEU A 74 -2.57 10.67 -5.26
N GLY A 75 -2.21 11.01 -4.03
CA GLY A 75 -1.62 10.09 -3.07
C GLY A 75 -2.60 9.68 -1.98
N THR A 76 -2.24 8.66 -1.23
CA THR A 76 -2.87 8.35 0.05
C THR A 76 -1.81 8.37 1.14
N VAL A 77 -2.17 8.86 2.33
CA VAL A 77 -1.29 8.79 3.50
C VAL A 77 -1.64 7.54 4.29
N LEU A 78 -0.65 6.69 4.55
CA LEU A 78 -0.81 5.58 5.47
C LEU A 78 -0.48 6.04 6.87
N ILE A 79 -1.42 5.84 7.79
CA ILE A 79 -1.23 6.13 9.20
C ILE A 79 -0.73 4.86 9.87
N GLY A 80 0.47 4.92 10.44
CA GLY A 80 1.13 3.77 11.08
C GLY A 80 0.36 3.24 12.30
N PRO A 81 0.87 2.17 12.94
CA PRO A 81 0.18 1.53 14.07
C PRO A 81 0.18 2.40 15.34
N ASN A 82 1.10 3.34 15.46
CA ASN A 82 1.23 4.26 16.61
C ASN A 82 1.28 5.73 16.14
N PRO A 83 0.15 6.32 15.70
CA PRO A 83 0.10 7.72 15.29
C PRO A 83 -0.20 8.65 16.49
N GLU A 84 -0.37 9.94 16.24
CA GLU A 84 -0.87 10.88 17.26
C GLU A 84 -2.34 10.58 17.65
N PRO A 85 -2.81 10.98 18.85
CA PRO A 85 -4.16 10.66 19.37
C PRO A 85 -5.30 11.00 18.40
N GLU A 86 -5.18 12.13 17.69
CA GLU A 86 -6.15 12.61 16.69
C GLU A 86 -6.35 11.64 15.51
N ASN A 87 -5.38 10.76 15.28
CA ASN A 87 -5.35 9.82 14.15
C ASN A 87 -5.53 8.36 14.59
N PHE A 88 -5.83 8.11 15.87
CA PHE A 88 -5.98 6.75 16.41
C PHE A 88 -7.04 5.93 15.67
N ASP A 89 -8.12 6.55 15.18
CA ASP A 89 -9.18 5.84 14.45
C ASP A 89 -8.74 5.37 13.07
N LYS A 90 -7.75 6.04 12.48
CA LYS A 90 -7.21 5.74 11.14
C LYS A 90 -5.93 4.89 11.18
N ARG A 91 -5.46 4.51 12.37
CA ARG A 91 -4.21 3.75 12.54
C ARG A 91 -4.27 2.38 11.89
N MET A 92 -3.13 1.92 11.39
CA MET A 92 -2.99 0.56 10.89
C MET A 92 -3.22 -0.48 12.01
N ARG A 93 -4.03 -1.50 11.75
CA ARG A 93 -4.32 -2.61 12.68
C ARG A 93 -3.98 -3.94 12.03
N LEU A 94 -3.41 -4.86 12.81
CA LEU A 94 -3.22 -6.24 12.39
C LEU A 94 -4.37 -7.08 12.93
N GLU A 95 -5.15 -7.66 12.04
CA GLU A 95 -6.23 -8.58 12.37
C GLU A 95 -5.79 -10.01 12.01
N ILE A 96 -5.79 -10.90 13.00
CA ILE A 96 -5.41 -12.31 12.83
C ILE A 96 -6.68 -13.14 12.87
N TYR A 97 -7.02 -13.75 11.73
CA TYR A 97 -8.11 -14.71 11.63
C TYR A 97 -7.51 -16.11 11.60
N TYR A 98 -7.89 -16.95 12.56
CA TYR A 98 -7.50 -18.36 12.61
C TYR A 98 -8.74 -19.22 12.79
N THR A 99 -8.70 -20.42 12.22
CA THR A 99 -9.71 -21.46 12.43
C THR A 99 -9.04 -22.60 13.17
N GLU A 100 -9.63 -23.04 14.28
CA GLU A 100 -9.18 -24.23 14.99
C GLU A 100 -9.67 -25.48 14.24
N ILE A 101 -8.77 -26.41 13.98
CA ILE A 101 -9.13 -27.72 13.42
C ILE A 101 -9.50 -28.60 14.60
N ASN A 102 -10.78 -28.80 14.85
CA ASN A 102 -11.25 -29.78 15.82
C ASN A 102 -10.99 -31.18 15.25
N ASN A 103 -10.13 -31.96 15.92
CA ASN A 103 -9.92 -33.39 15.70
C ASN A 103 -10.49 -34.19 16.88
#